data_AF-A0A9C8NS24-F1
#
_entry.id   AF-A0A9C8NS24-F1
#
_cell.length_a   1.000
_cell.length_b   1.000
_cell.length_c   1.000
_cell.angle_alpha   90.00
_cell.angle_beta   90.00
_cell.angle_gamma   90.00
#
_symmetry.space_group_name_H-M   'P 1'
#
loop_
_entity.id
_entity.type
_entity.pdbx_description
1 polymer ?
#
loop_
_entity_poly.entity_id
_entity_poly.type
_entity_poly.pdbx_seq_one_letter_code
_entity_poly.pdbx_strand_id
1 'polypeptide(L)'
;CLVQGPLAVDNAVSPEAAETKGIPGPVAGHADVLLVSSVEVGNIFAKGIVYFSSCPVGGVVGGTSRSVTLLSRSDTTATKLNTLALGVLMSEP
;
A
#
# COMPACT_ATOMS: atom_id res chain seq x y z
N CYS A 1 -2.60 17.19 -1.34
CA CYS A 1 -2.93 15.82 -0.88
C CYS A 1 -4.39 15.83 -0.45
N LEU A 2 -5.19 14.88 -0.94
CA LEU A 2 -6.57 14.65 -0.51
C LEU A 2 -6.55 13.50 0.50
N VAL A 3 -7.20 13.68 1.65
CA VAL A 3 -7.21 12.69 2.74
C VAL A 3 -8.63 12.51 3.22
N GLN A 4 -9.07 11.27 3.34
CA GLN A 4 -10.39 10.92 3.85
C GLN A 4 -10.31 9.64 4.68
N GLY A 5 -11.01 9.64 5.80
CA GLY A 5 -11.10 8.50 6.69
C GLY A 5 -12.07 8.78 7.85
N PRO A 6 -12.51 7.74 8.57
CA PRO A 6 -12.18 6.33 8.34
C PRO A 6 -12.95 5.75 7.14
N LEU A 7 -12.29 4.88 6.36
CA LEU A 7 -12.90 4.14 5.25
C LEU A 7 -12.57 2.66 5.41
N ALA A 8 -13.57 1.80 5.16
CA ALA A 8 -13.32 0.39 4.91
C ALA A 8 -12.60 0.22 3.56
N VAL A 9 -11.87 -0.88 3.38
CA VAL A 9 -11.01 -1.09 2.19
C VAL A 9 -11.82 -1.02 0.90
N ASP A 10 -13.00 -1.66 0.85
CA ASP A 10 -13.88 -1.64 -0.31
C ASP A 10 -14.35 -0.22 -0.66
N ASN A 11 -14.70 0.58 0.35
CA ASN A 11 -15.08 1.98 0.19
C ASN A 11 -13.92 2.87 -0.24
N ALA A 12 -12.68 2.47 0.01
CA ALA A 12 -11.50 3.21 -0.39
C ALA A 12 -11.10 2.91 -1.84
N VAL A 13 -11.33 1.68 -2.34
CA VAL A 13 -10.78 1.23 -3.64
C VAL A 13 -11.82 0.89 -4.72
N SER A 14 -13.11 0.84 -4.38
CA SER A 14 -14.20 0.57 -5.34
C SER A 14 -15.19 1.75 -5.40
N PRO A 15 -15.28 2.44 -6.55
CA PRO A 15 -16.27 3.50 -6.77
C PRO A 15 -17.71 2.99 -6.60
N GLU A 16 -17.99 1.77 -7.08
CA GLU A 16 -19.31 1.14 -6.96
C GLU A 16 -19.69 0.88 -5.49
N ALA A 17 -18.75 0.39 -4.67
CA ALA A 17 -19.00 0.15 -3.25
C ALA A 17 -19.20 1.47 -2.48
N ALA A 18 -18.42 2.50 -2.81
CA ALA A 18 -18.57 3.83 -2.24
C ALA A 18 -19.93 4.45 -2.59
N GLU A 19 -20.34 4.39 -3.86
CA GLU A 19 -21.62 4.90 -4.34
C GLU A 19 -22.79 4.15 -3.71
N THR A 20 -22.75 2.82 -3.70
CA THR A 20 -23.80 1.96 -3.10
C THR A 20 -24.02 2.28 -1.62
N LYS A 21 -22.96 2.64 -0.89
CA LYS A 21 -23.01 2.99 0.53
C LYS A 21 -23.16 4.49 0.78
N GLY A 22 -23.30 5.30 -0.26
CA GLY A 22 -23.49 6.75 -0.17
C GLY A 22 -22.32 7.48 0.48
N ILE A 23 -21.08 7.01 0.29
CA ILE A 23 -19.90 7.63 0.88
C ILE A 23 -19.41 8.75 -0.04
N PRO A 24 -19.52 10.02 0.37
CA PRO A 24 -19.15 11.14 -0.46
C PRO A 24 -17.64 11.38 -0.43
N GLY A 25 -17.15 12.18 -1.38
CA GLY A 25 -15.81 12.74 -1.35
C GLY A 25 -14.87 12.17 -2.41
N PRO A 26 -13.81 12.92 -2.76
CA PRO A 26 -12.97 12.60 -3.92
C PRO A 26 -12.02 11.41 -3.70
N VAL A 27 -11.89 10.92 -2.47
CA VAL A 27 -11.02 9.76 -2.13
C VAL A 27 -11.80 8.45 -2.12
N ALA A 28 -13.11 8.50 -1.84
CA ALA A 28 -13.94 7.30 -1.76
C ALA A 28 -13.96 6.58 -3.12
N GLY A 29 -13.60 5.30 -3.11
CA GLY A 29 -13.47 4.47 -4.31
C GLY A 29 -12.22 4.71 -5.16
N HIS A 30 -11.39 5.70 -4.82
CA HIS A 30 -10.27 6.17 -5.64
C HIS A 30 -8.96 6.33 -4.87
N ALA A 31 -8.79 5.63 -3.75
CA ALA A 31 -7.60 5.76 -2.91
C ALA A 31 -6.35 5.15 -3.57
N ASP A 32 -5.31 5.96 -3.76
CA ASP A 32 -3.97 5.52 -4.16
C ASP A 32 -3.16 4.95 -2.98
N VAL A 33 -3.43 5.43 -1.77
CA VAL A 33 -2.68 5.09 -0.55
C VAL A 33 -3.64 4.72 0.58
N LEU A 34 -3.42 3.56 1.19
CA LEU A 34 -4.16 3.10 2.36
C LEU A 34 -3.31 3.28 3.62
N LEU A 35 -3.76 4.13 4.53
CA LEU A 35 -3.18 4.23 5.88
C LEU A 35 -3.90 3.27 6.82
N VAL A 36 -3.17 2.30 7.36
CA VAL A 36 -3.70 1.28 8.27
C VAL A 36 -3.69 1.77 9.72
N SER A 37 -4.61 1.26 10.53
CA SER A 37 -4.78 1.65 11.93
C SER A 37 -3.75 1.05 12.88
N SER A 38 -3.06 -0.02 12.49
CA SER A 38 -2.00 -0.65 13.28
C SER A 38 -1.00 -1.43 12.41
N VAL A 39 0.14 -1.79 12.99
CA VAL A 39 1.18 -2.61 12.33
C VAL A 39 0.66 -4.01 12.02
N GLU A 40 -0.15 -4.58 12.90
CA GLU A 40 -0.76 -5.91 12.71
C GLU A 40 -1.68 -5.91 11.50
N VAL A 41 -2.54 -4.90 11.37
CA VAL A 41 -3.44 -4.74 10.21
C VAL A 41 -2.64 -4.58 8.93
N GLY A 42 -1.61 -3.73 8.92
CA GLY A 42 -0.74 -3.53 7.77
C GLY A 42 -0.02 -4.81 7.33
N ASN A 43 0.56 -5.54 8.28
CA ASN A 43 1.29 -6.77 7.98
C ASN A 43 0.35 -7.89 7.48
N ILE A 44 -0.84 -8.04 8.06
CA ILE A 44 -1.85 -9.00 7.58
C ILE A 44 -2.28 -8.63 6.15
N PHE A 45 -2.60 -7.36 5.91
CA PHE A 45 -3.05 -6.88 4.61
C PHE A 45 -1.97 -7.05 3.52
N ALA A 46 -0.74 -6.62 3.81
CA ALA A 46 0.39 -6.77 2.89
C ALA A 46 0.67 -8.24 2.57
N LYS A 47 0.67 -9.14 3.58
CA LYS A 47 0.82 -10.58 3.33
C LYS A 47 -0.34 -11.16 2.54
N GLY A 48 -1.57 -10.70 2.79
CA GLY A 48 -2.73 -11.08 1.99
C GLY A 48 -2.53 -10.76 0.51
N ILE A 49 -2.03 -9.57 0.19
CA ILE A 49 -1.67 -9.19 -1.20
C ILE A 49 -0.57 -10.11 -1.74
N VAL A 50 0.52 -10.31 -0.99
CA VAL A 50 1.67 -11.12 -1.45
C VAL A 50 1.30 -12.57 -1.74
N TYR A 51 0.44 -13.19 -0.91
CA TYR A 51 0.16 -14.62 -0.99
C TYR A 51 -1.14 -14.96 -1.74
N PHE A 52 -2.11 -14.04 -1.80
CA PHE A 52 -3.42 -14.30 -2.43
C PHE A 52 -3.65 -13.51 -3.72
N SER A 53 -2.74 -12.63 -4.12
CA SER A 53 -2.81 -11.93 -5.40
C SER A 53 -1.57 -12.19 -6.24
N SER A 54 -1.67 -11.94 -7.54
CA SER A 54 -0.52 -11.96 -8.46
C SER A 54 0.15 -10.57 -8.55
N CYS A 55 -0.10 -9.68 -7.59
CA CYS A 55 0.40 -8.31 -7.63
C CYS A 55 1.92 -8.27 -7.36
N PRO A 56 2.72 -7.61 -8.21
CA PRO A 56 4.11 -7.32 -7.90
C PRO A 56 4.21 -6.42 -6.68
N VAL A 57 5.06 -6.79 -5.72
CA VAL A 57 5.25 -6.04 -4.48
C VAL A 57 6.70 -5.58 -4.31
N GLY A 58 6.88 -4.45 -3.63
CA GLY A 58 8.16 -3.94 -3.15
C GLY A 58 7.95 -3.08 -1.90
N GLY A 59 8.94 -2.98 -1.03
CA GLY A 59 8.80 -2.31 0.28
C GLY A 59 10.02 -1.49 0.70
N VAL A 60 9.79 -0.26 1.14
CA VAL A 60 10.83 0.67 1.61
C VAL A 60 10.41 1.34 2.91
N VAL A 61 11.39 1.82 3.68
CA VAL A 61 11.14 2.63 4.88
C VAL A 61 11.07 4.10 4.48
N GLY A 62 9.88 4.68 4.52
CA GLY A 62 9.67 6.11 4.32
C GLY A 62 10.10 6.97 5.52
N GLY A 63 10.33 8.26 5.28
CA GLY A 63 10.66 9.25 6.32
C GLY A 63 12.12 9.26 6.80
N THR A 64 12.97 8.44 6.18
CA THR A 64 14.41 8.36 6.45
C THR A 64 15.18 9.37 5.58
N SER A 65 16.40 9.77 5.99
CA SER A 65 17.25 10.70 5.23
C SER A 65 17.89 10.08 3.98
N ARG A 66 17.86 8.75 3.88
CA ARG A 66 18.36 7.93 2.78
C ARG A 66 17.44 6.73 2.63
N SER A 67 17.28 6.20 1.42
CA SER A 67 16.44 5.03 1.21
C SER A 67 16.94 3.83 2.02
N VAL A 68 16.00 3.14 2.68
CA VAL A 68 16.25 1.89 3.39
C VAL A 68 15.26 0.86 2.90
N THR A 69 15.77 -0.23 2.32
CA THR A 69 14.96 -1.36 1.87
C THR A 69 14.72 -2.33 3.03
N LEU A 70 13.48 -2.77 3.22
CA LEU A 70 13.12 -3.82 4.17
C LEU A 70 12.49 -5.00 3.43
N LEU A 71 13.02 -6.19 3.67
CA LEU A 71 12.63 -7.42 3.01
C LEU A 71 12.35 -8.51 4.04
N SER A 72 11.42 -9.40 3.73
CA SER A 72 11.25 -10.65 4.45
C SER A 72 12.24 -11.70 3.93
N ARG A 73 12.66 -12.59 4.85
CA ARG A 73 13.44 -13.79 4.49
C ARG A 73 12.70 -14.68 3.49
N SER A 74 11.37 -14.67 3.54
CA SER A 74 10.49 -15.43 2.66
C SER A 74 10.23 -14.78 1.30
N ASP A 75 10.76 -13.57 1.05
CA ASP A 75 10.50 -12.87 -0.20
C ASP A 75 11.21 -13.52 -1.38
N THR A 76 10.50 -13.55 -2.51
CA THR A 76 11.02 -14.04 -3.78
C THR A 76 12.10 -13.12 -4.34
N THR A 77 12.92 -13.63 -5.27
CA THR A 77 13.90 -12.80 -5.98
C THR A 77 13.26 -11.59 -6.68
N ALA A 78 12.04 -11.76 -7.23
CA ALA A 78 11.31 -10.67 -7.89
C ALA A 78 10.91 -9.57 -6.89
N THR A 79 10.36 -9.93 -5.73
CA THR A 79 10.02 -8.96 -4.65
C THR A 79 11.25 -8.19 -4.17
N LYS A 80 12.40 -8.88 -4.06
CA LYS A 80 13.68 -8.25 -3.68
C LYS A 80 14.14 -7.25 -4.74
N LEU A 81 14.06 -7.62 -6.02
CA LEU A 81 14.42 -6.72 -7.12
C LEU A 81 13.50 -5.49 -7.19
N ASN A 82 12.18 -5.69 -7.08
CA ASN A 82 11.20 -4.60 -7.06
C ASN A 82 11.45 -3.63 -5.91
N THR A 83 11.81 -4.16 -4.74
CA THR A 83 12.16 -3.35 -3.56
C THR A 83 13.41 -2.50 -3.80
N LEU A 84 14.44 -3.04 -4.45
CA LEU A 84 15.63 -2.27 -4.83
C LEU A 84 15.28 -1.18 -5.83
N ALA A 85 14.50 -1.51 -6.86
CA ALA A 85 14.03 -0.53 -7.85
C ALA A 85 13.23 0.60 -7.20
N LEU A 86 12.30 0.27 -6.30
CA LEU A 86 11.56 1.24 -5.52
C LEU A 86 12.48 2.10 -4.64
N GLY A 87 13.49 1.49 -4.01
CA GLY A 87 14.50 2.20 -3.23
C GLY A 87 15.27 3.24 -4.06
N VAL A 88 15.64 2.91 -5.30
CA VAL A 88 16.29 3.85 -6.23
C VAL A 88 15.35 5.02 -6.55
N LEU A 89 14.09 4.74 -6.92
CA LEU A 89 13.11 5.78 -7.22
C LEU A 89 12.87 6.72 -6.04
N MET A 90 12.87 6.19 -4.81
CA MET A 90 12.71 6.98 -3.59
C MET A 90 13.99 7.69 -3.14
N SER A 91 15.12 7.46 -3.83
CA SER A 91 16.40 8.14 -3.58
C SER A 91 16.64 9.30 -4.55
N GLU A 92 15.76 9.51 -5.53
CA GLU A 92 15.83 10.66 -6.41
C GLU A 92 15.60 11.96 -5.62
N PRO A 93 16.34 13.05 -5.95
CA PRO A 93 16.32 14.30 -5.21
C PRO A 93 15.01 15.09 -5.32
#